data_AF-A0AAD4ZN67-F1
#
_entry.id   AF-A0AAD4ZN67-F1
#
_cell.length_a   1.000
_cell.length_b   1.000
_cell.length_c   1.000
_cell.angle_alpha   90.00
_cell.angle_beta   90.00
_cell.angle_gamma   90.00
#
_symmetry.space_group_name_H-M   'P 1'
#
loop_
_entity.id
_entity.type
_entity.pdbx_description
1 polymer ?
#
loop_
_entity_poly.entity_id
_entity_poly.type
_entity_poly.pdbx_seq_one_letter_code
_entity_poly.pdbx_strand_id
1 'polypeptide(L)'
;MEAKKRGSAKGKRKGNSNVQQSRVGRDAFFNFMKKQRHEMGKEANAKLDRKEREEIANKWRKLNPQEKATYGSALDLSGGQVEGSSGQVNVSVNEKGFTSRCSPDRFHQTVEKLSNQKRLAINEIGFGKVASLCCTRLHRKLCKFLTERFNPDTSSIQLHGKVIGISAVEFGRVMGLQNTGEVVELEWLVEDEKVKELVKSFGGNGKRLLVRDLGEQLEKCENADEDFKVRFVMFALGTVLCPTSSPSVTGNYLTFLTIPGKIETKNWADHGFNFLCEGIRSFKAKKVLYVNGSLLFLQLLYFDSILHGGVYVDKSLDPIVSWDNKSVWKMIIWVRKQGGFDSPTVRVVSKHSPTNEVSRVNLERIVQEVAVSLAPIIQAEVKRSVEGLAITLGPIIQAEVQRSMLEFTDKVMSQVSSFNKDARQHLHPGHEDVNQTKDSPLKERDQGGESVVKKKGEEASKLKEKGVVDVNNTWMPLPDGQSFSEPEV
;
A
#
# COMPACT_ATOMS: atom_id res chain seq x y z
N MET A 1 76.83 20.46 -27.64
CA MET A 1 75.37 20.27 -27.75
C MET A 1 75.13 18.76 -27.80
N GLU A 2 75.04 18.03 -26.69
CA GLU A 2 74.06 18.14 -25.60
C GLU A 2 72.59 18.03 -26.05
N ALA A 3 72.05 16.81 -26.00
CA ALA A 3 70.65 16.51 -25.67
C ALA A 3 70.58 15.10 -25.07
N LYS A 4 70.05 14.96 -23.85
CA LYS A 4 70.16 13.73 -23.05
C LYS A 4 69.04 12.72 -23.36
N LYS A 5 69.36 11.59 -23.99
CA LYS A 5 68.57 10.33 -23.85
C LYS A 5 69.31 9.36 -22.94
N ARG A 6 68.98 9.39 -21.63
CA ARG A 6 69.45 8.38 -20.66
C ARG A 6 68.73 7.06 -20.91
N GLY A 7 69.42 6.09 -21.49
CA GLY A 7 68.99 4.69 -21.44
C GLY A 7 69.39 4.03 -20.12
N SER A 8 68.61 3.03 -19.68
CA SER A 8 69.12 1.92 -18.87
C SER A 8 68.09 0.79 -18.89
N ALA A 9 68.47 -0.37 -19.43
CA ALA A 9 67.74 -1.60 -19.19
C ALA A 9 67.90 -2.01 -17.72
N LYS A 10 66.84 -2.52 -17.09
CA LYS A 10 66.93 -3.23 -15.80
C LYS A 10 66.22 -4.56 -15.87
N GLY A 11 66.92 -5.61 -15.47
CA GLY A 11 66.47 -7.00 -15.58
C GLY A 11 65.45 -7.40 -14.51
N LYS A 12 64.98 -8.64 -14.65
CA LYS A 12 64.02 -9.30 -13.74
C LYS A 12 64.48 -9.20 -12.28
N ARG A 13 63.58 -8.79 -11.38
CA ARG A 13 63.58 -9.17 -9.97
C ARG A 13 62.20 -9.69 -9.59
N LYS A 14 62.14 -10.87 -8.97
CA LYS A 14 60.95 -11.30 -8.21
C LYS A 14 60.85 -10.44 -6.95
N GLY A 15 59.62 -10.08 -6.57
CA GLY A 15 59.28 -9.42 -5.30
C GLY A 15 58.06 -10.11 -4.70
N ASN A 16 57.95 -10.10 -3.37
CA ASN A 16 57.00 -10.96 -2.65
C ASN A 16 55.59 -10.39 -2.46
N SER A 17 54.74 -11.26 -1.94
CA SER A 17 53.30 -11.19 -1.68
C SER A 17 52.80 -10.11 -0.71
N ASN A 18 51.46 -9.94 -0.72
CA ASN A 18 50.61 -9.22 0.25
C ASN A 18 50.80 -7.69 0.30
N VAL A 19 49.74 -6.88 0.46
CA VAL A 19 48.46 -7.12 1.16
C VAL A 19 47.24 -6.91 0.27
N GLN A 20 46.32 -7.88 0.26
CA GLN A 20 44.98 -7.72 -0.30
C GLN A 20 44.06 -7.03 0.73
N GLN A 21 43.72 -5.75 0.51
CA GLN A 21 42.86 -5.01 1.45
C GLN A 21 41.48 -5.66 1.56
N SER A 22 41.16 -6.20 2.74
CA SER A 22 39.88 -6.84 3.05
C SER A 22 38.75 -5.80 3.07
N ARG A 23 38.00 -5.70 1.98
CA ARG A 23 36.81 -4.83 1.90
C ARG A 23 35.75 -5.33 2.88
N VAL A 24 35.38 -4.48 3.84
CA VAL A 24 34.27 -4.73 4.76
C VAL A 24 32.97 -4.90 3.97
N GLY A 25 32.25 -6.01 4.20
CA GLY A 25 30.98 -6.29 3.54
C GLY A 25 29.89 -5.28 3.92
N ARG A 26 28.97 -4.97 3.00
CA ARG A 26 27.91 -3.96 3.22
C ARG A 26 27.08 -4.24 4.47
N ASP A 27 26.78 -5.51 4.72
CA ASP A 27 25.92 -5.96 5.82
C ASP A 27 26.69 -6.26 7.12
N ALA A 28 28.01 -6.04 7.14
CA ALA A 28 28.87 -6.42 8.26
C ALA A 28 28.48 -5.74 9.59
N PHE A 29 28.04 -4.48 9.52
CA PHE A 29 27.52 -3.77 10.69
C PHE A 29 26.20 -4.38 11.20
N PHE A 30 25.32 -4.83 10.31
CA PHE A 30 24.06 -5.49 10.70
C PHE A 30 24.31 -6.86 11.34
N ASN A 31 25.27 -7.63 10.82
CA ASN A 31 25.69 -8.90 11.41
C ASN A 31 26.34 -8.69 12.80
N PHE A 32 27.18 -7.67 12.95
CA PHE A 32 27.74 -7.27 14.25
C PHE A 32 26.65 -6.85 15.25
N MET A 33 25.70 -5.99 14.83
CA MET A 33 24.54 -5.59 15.63
C MET A 33 23.71 -6.81 16.09
N LYS A 34 23.51 -7.80 15.21
CA LYS A 34 22.80 -9.05 15.53
C LYS A 34 23.55 -9.87 16.58
N LYS A 35 24.87 -10.00 16.47
CA LYS A 35 25.71 -10.71 17.46
C LYS A 35 25.68 -10.01 18.82
N GLN A 36 25.90 -8.69 18.86
CA GLN A 36 25.85 -7.90 20.11
C GLN A 36 24.48 -8.00 20.79
N ARG A 37 23.38 -8.04 20.02
CA ARG A 37 22.03 -8.23 20.57
C ARG A 37 21.87 -9.59 21.29
N HIS A 38 22.44 -10.66 20.73
CA HIS A 38 22.45 -11.99 21.35
C HIS A 38 23.38 -12.05 22.57
N GLU A 39 24.54 -11.40 22.54
CA GLU A 39 25.45 -11.30 23.70
C GLU A 39 24.82 -10.54 24.88
N MET A 40 23.91 -9.60 24.61
CA MET A 40 23.09 -8.93 25.63
C MET A 40 21.81 -9.71 26.02
N GLY A 41 21.66 -10.98 25.60
CA GLY A 41 20.51 -11.81 25.92
C GLY A 41 19.17 -11.38 25.31
N LYS A 42 19.17 -10.51 24.30
CA LYS A 42 17.93 -9.97 23.69
C LYS A 42 17.52 -10.73 22.44
N GLU A 43 16.21 -10.95 22.28
CA GLU A 43 15.63 -11.54 21.07
C GLU A 43 16.03 -10.80 19.80
N ALA A 44 16.18 -11.54 18.70
CA ALA A 44 16.74 -11.04 17.44
C ALA A 44 16.09 -9.75 16.88
N ASN A 45 14.83 -9.45 17.22
CA ASN A 45 14.10 -8.28 16.72
C ASN A 45 13.72 -7.23 17.80
N ALA A 46 14.17 -7.38 19.05
CA ALA A 46 13.82 -6.44 20.13
C ALA A 46 14.21 -4.98 19.83
N LYS A 47 13.41 -4.02 20.31
CA LYS A 47 13.77 -2.58 20.28
C LYS A 47 14.91 -2.35 21.28
N LEU A 48 16.07 -1.91 20.78
CA LEU A 48 17.16 -1.37 21.61
C LEU A 48 16.86 0.10 21.95
N ASP A 49 17.24 0.55 23.14
CA ASP A 49 17.12 1.96 23.52
C ASP A 49 18.20 2.85 22.84
N ARG A 50 18.31 4.13 23.23
CA ARG A 50 19.31 5.04 22.68
C ARG A 50 20.74 4.72 23.16
N LYS A 51 20.92 4.48 24.45
CA LYS A 51 22.22 4.22 25.12
C LYS A 51 22.83 2.92 24.62
N GLU A 52 22.02 1.87 24.46
CA GLU A 52 22.44 0.57 23.92
C GLU A 52 22.94 0.68 22.47
N ARG A 53 22.26 1.46 21.63
CA ARG A 53 22.69 1.69 20.24
C ARG A 53 23.99 2.49 20.17
N GLU A 54 24.14 3.49 21.02
CA GLU A 54 25.37 4.29 21.12
C GLU A 54 26.56 3.43 21.59
N GLU A 55 26.35 2.53 22.55
CA GLU A 55 27.38 1.59 23.00
C GLU A 55 27.81 0.63 21.88
N ILE A 56 26.87 0.00 21.17
CA ILE A 56 27.19 -0.92 20.05
C ILE A 56 27.88 -0.15 18.90
N ALA A 57 27.43 1.06 18.58
CA ALA A 57 28.09 1.91 17.58
C ALA A 57 29.52 2.29 18.01
N ASN A 58 29.77 2.48 19.30
CA ASN A 58 31.11 2.74 19.84
C ASN A 58 32.00 1.48 19.80
N LYS A 59 31.46 0.30 20.13
CA LYS A 59 32.18 -0.98 19.94
C LYS A 59 32.54 -1.22 18.47
N TRP A 60 31.60 -1.02 17.54
CA TRP A 60 31.86 -1.12 16.10
C TRP A 60 32.93 -0.11 15.64
N ARG A 61 32.88 1.14 16.09
CA ARG A 61 33.88 2.14 15.72
C ARG A 61 35.30 1.72 16.11
N LYS A 62 35.49 1.09 17.28
CA LYS A 62 36.80 0.60 17.77
C LYS A 62 37.41 -0.58 16.99
N LEU A 63 36.61 -1.42 16.32
CA LEU A 63 37.13 -2.57 15.56
C LEU A 63 37.98 -2.14 14.35
N ASN A 64 39.03 -2.90 14.03
CA ASN A 64 39.87 -2.68 12.86
C ASN A 64 39.23 -3.22 11.56
N PRO A 65 39.76 -2.89 10.35
CA PRO A 65 39.15 -3.31 9.09
C PRO A 65 39.11 -4.83 8.83
N GLN A 66 40.03 -5.60 9.41
CA GLN A 66 40.06 -7.07 9.28
C GLN A 66 39.01 -7.70 10.19
N GLU A 67 38.89 -7.25 11.44
CA GLU A 67 37.80 -7.63 12.35
C GLU A 67 36.43 -7.27 11.75
N LYS A 68 36.29 -6.07 11.19
CA LYS A 68 35.05 -5.67 10.49
C LYS A 68 34.74 -6.55 9.29
N ALA A 69 35.76 -7.12 8.62
CA ALA A 69 35.56 -8.04 7.50
C ALA A 69 35.06 -9.43 7.94
N THR A 70 35.34 -9.91 9.17
CA THR A 70 34.83 -11.21 9.63
C THR A 70 33.30 -11.25 9.73
N TYR A 71 32.67 -10.10 10.02
CA TYR A 71 31.21 -9.94 10.01
C TYR A 71 30.62 -9.78 8.59
N GLY A 72 31.45 -9.62 7.56
CA GLY A 72 31.03 -9.48 6.16
C GLY A 72 30.51 -10.78 5.53
N SER A 73 30.87 -11.92 6.10
CA SER A 73 30.25 -13.22 5.81
C SER A 73 29.14 -13.52 6.83
N ALA A 74 28.16 -14.34 6.45
CA ALA A 74 27.13 -14.78 7.39
C ALA A 74 27.75 -15.71 8.46
N LEU A 75 27.70 -15.27 9.73
CA LEU A 75 27.97 -16.15 10.86
C LEU A 75 26.70 -16.89 11.25
N ASP A 76 26.65 -18.17 10.91
CA ASP A 76 25.75 -19.12 11.56
C ASP A 76 26.30 -19.44 12.96
N LEU A 77 25.47 -19.23 13.98
CA LEU A 77 25.79 -19.47 15.38
C LEU A 77 24.69 -20.32 16.02
N SER A 78 24.69 -21.61 15.68
CA SER A 78 24.00 -22.66 16.41
C SER A 78 25.06 -23.62 16.98
N GLY A 79 25.44 -23.39 18.24
CA GLY A 79 26.49 -24.17 18.90
C GLY A 79 26.00 -25.55 19.34
N GLY A 80 26.75 -26.59 19.02
CA GLY A 80 26.56 -27.95 19.53
C GLY A 80 27.84 -28.75 19.26
N GLN A 81 28.53 -29.18 20.32
CA GLN A 81 29.73 -30.01 20.21
C GLN A 81 29.33 -31.48 19.99
N VAL A 82 29.97 -32.13 19.01
CA VAL A 82 30.24 -33.58 19.05
C VAL A 82 31.64 -33.77 18.47
N GLU A 83 32.51 -34.45 19.20
CA GLU A 83 33.80 -34.91 18.67
C GLU A 83 33.64 -36.29 18.01
N GLY A 84 34.43 -36.52 16.95
CA GLY A 84 34.83 -37.86 16.57
C GLY A 84 34.13 -38.51 15.36
N SER A 85 34.87 -39.47 14.80
CA SER A 85 34.52 -40.36 13.69
C SER A 85 34.48 -39.76 12.28
N SER A 86 34.58 -40.66 11.30
CA SER A 86 35.07 -40.38 9.96
C SER A 86 33.99 -40.40 8.87
N GLY A 87 34.18 -39.54 7.86
CA GLY A 87 33.76 -39.85 6.49
C GLY A 87 32.30 -39.58 6.11
N GLN A 88 32.00 -38.32 5.74
CA GLN A 88 31.30 -38.01 4.48
C GLN A 88 31.39 -36.52 4.17
N VAL A 89 31.68 -36.16 2.91
CA VAL A 89 31.65 -34.76 2.46
C VAL A 89 30.20 -34.34 2.22
N ASN A 90 29.52 -33.97 3.30
CA ASN A 90 28.20 -33.33 3.20
C ASN A 90 28.37 -31.95 2.55
N VAL A 91 28.17 -31.90 1.23
CA VAL A 91 28.06 -30.65 0.47
C VAL A 91 26.78 -29.96 0.94
N SER A 92 26.92 -29.07 1.92
CA SER A 92 25.84 -28.23 2.43
C SER A 92 25.18 -27.51 1.26
N VAL A 93 23.91 -27.81 0.99
CA VAL A 93 23.18 -27.30 -0.18
C VAL A 93 22.90 -25.81 0.03
N ASN A 94 23.87 -25.00 -0.39
CA ASN A 94 23.83 -23.55 -0.38
C ASN A 94 22.52 -23.07 -1.03
N GLU A 95 21.69 -22.32 -0.29
CA GLU A 95 20.38 -21.86 -0.76
C GLU A 95 20.56 -21.05 -2.06
N LYS A 96 20.19 -21.65 -3.20
CA LYS A 96 20.24 -20.98 -4.51
C LYS A 96 19.25 -19.82 -4.53
N GLY A 97 19.75 -18.62 -4.25
CA GLY A 97 18.94 -17.45 -3.96
C GLY A 97 17.95 -17.07 -5.07
N PHE A 98 16.68 -16.87 -4.69
CA PHE A 98 15.60 -16.49 -5.60
C PHE A 98 15.92 -15.20 -6.37
N THR A 99 16.14 -15.35 -7.68
CA THR A 99 16.62 -14.28 -8.58
C THR A 99 15.89 -14.36 -9.92
N SER A 100 15.65 -13.21 -10.54
CA SER A 100 15.06 -13.07 -11.88
C SER A 100 15.61 -11.79 -12.53
N ARG A 101 15.48 -11.65 -13.85
CA ARG A 101 15.74 -10.39 -14.57
C ARG A 101 14.49 -9.54 -14.81
N CYS A 102 13.30 -10.01 -14.41
CA CYS A 102 12.08 -9.22 -14.52
C CYS A 102 12.25 -7.88 -13.78
N SER A 103 12.18 -6.77 -14.52
CA SER A 103 12.58 -5.44 -14.05
C SER A 103 11.60 -4.36 -14.52
N PRO A 104 10.45 -4.22 -13.83
CA PRO A 104 9.45 -3.21 -14.16
C PRO A 104 9.96 -1.78 -13.97
N ASP A 105 10.79 -1.56 -12.94
CA ASP A 105 11.54 -0.32 -12.68
C ASP A 105 12.34 0.16 -13.89
N ARG A 106 13.18 -0.72 -14.47
CA ARG A 106 13.95 -0.39 -15.68
C ARG A 106 13.04 -0.05 -16.86
N PHE A 107 11.98 -0.83 -17.06
CA PHE A 107 11.06 -0.61 -18.16
C PHE A 107 10.37 0.75 -18.04
N HIS A 108 9.85 1.07 -16.85
CA HIS A 108 9.21 2.35 -16.56
C HIS A 108 10.15 3.53 -16.78
N GLN A 109 11.38 3.50 -16.22
CA GLN A 109 12.38 4.58 -16.37
C GLN A 109 12.77 4.90 -17.82
N THR A 110 12.68 3.93 -18.74
CA THR A 110 12.91 4.19 -20.18
C THR A 110 11.63 4.66 -20.88
N VAL A 111 10.45 4.13 -20.50
CA VAL A 111 9.17 4.46 -21.14
C VAL A 111 8.62 5.83 -20.72
N GLU A 112 8.87 6.26 -19.47
CA GLU A 112 8.49 7.57 -18.93
C GLU A 112 9.09 8.74 -19.73
N LYS A 113 10.28 8.54 -20.31
CA LYS A 113 11.01 9.53 -21.12
C LYS A 113 10.49 9.66 -22.56
N LEU A 114 9.57 8.81 -23.01
CA LEU A 114 9.15 8.76 -24.41
C LEU A 114 8.10 9.84 -24.69
N SER A 115 8.28 10.56 -25.81
CA SER A 115 7.36 11.62 -26.25
C SER A 115 5.94 11.09 -26.49
N ASN A 116 4.94 11.99 -26.44
CA ASN A 116 3.54 11.61 -26.66
C ASN A 116 3.33 10.91 -28.01
N GLN A 117 4.02 11.33 -29.07
CA GLN A 117 4.00 10.66 -30.38
C GLN A 117 4.51 9.21 -30.31
N LYS A 118 5.63 8.98 -29.62
CA LYS A 118 6.15 7.62 -29.35
C LYS A 118 5.15 6.78 -28.54
N ARG A 119 4.49 7.36 -27.54
CA ARG A 119 3.47 6.67 -26.74
C ARG A 119 2.19 6.36 -27.52
N LEU A 120 1.81 7.20 -28.49
CA LEU A 120 0.74 6.91 -29.45
C LEU A 120 1.11 5.73 -30.36
N ALA A 121 2.30 5.72 -30.96
CA ALA A 121 2.79 4.59 -31.76
C ALA A 121 2.87 3.26 -30.97
N ILE A 122 3.16 3.32 -29.67
CA ILE A 122 3.10 2.15 -28.77
C ILE A 122 1.64 1.72 -28.48
N ASN A 123 0.69 2.65 -28.46
CA ASN A 123 -0.72 2.36 -28.29
C ASN A 123 -1.34 1.74 -29.55
N GLU A 124 -0.98 2.23 -30.74
CA GLU A 124 -1.35 1.68 -32.05
C GLU A 124 -1.02 0.18 -32.14
N ILE A 125 0.20 -0.21 -31.73
CA ILE A 125 0.63 -1.62 -31.77
C ILE A 125 0.01 -2.51 -30.68
N GLY A 126 -0.94 -2.00 -29.88
CA GLY A 126 -1.62 -2.75 -28.83
C GLY A 126 -0.90 -2.83 -27.48
N PHE A 127 0.21 -2.09 -27.28
CA PHE A 127 1.01 -2.12 -26.04
C PHE A 127 0.80 -0.88 -25.13
N GLY A 128 -0.13 0.03 -25.44
CA GLY A 128 -0.33 1.29 -24.71
C GLY A 128 -0.57 1.12 -23.20
N LYS A 129 -1.25 0.05 -22.79
CA LYS A 129 -1.45 -0.30 -21.37
C LYS A 129 -0.18 -0.82 -20.71
N VAL A 130 0.63 -1.61 -21.42
CA VAL A 130 1.98 -2.03 -20.96
C VAL A 130 2.86 -0.80 -20.74
N ALA A 131 2.84 0.16 -21.65
CA ALA A 131 3.53 1.45 -21.52
C ALA A 131 2.88 2.44 -20.53
N SER A 132 1.84 2.00 -19.80
CA SER A 132 1.20 2.71 -18.70
C SER A 132 1.36 1.97 -17.37
N LEU A 133 2.37 1.08 -17.28
CA LEU A 133 2.75 0.33 -16.10
C LEU A 133 3.09 1.25 -14.91
N CYS A 134 2.35 1.11 -13.81
CA CYS A 134 2.60 1.84 -12.56
C CYS A 134 3.32 1.01 -11.48
N CYS A 135 3.33 -0.32 -11.60
CA CYS A 135 3.93 -1.25 -10.64
C CYS A 135 5.44 -1.46 -10.88
N THR A 136 6.27 -0.47 -10.56
CA THR A 136 7.73 -0.54 -10.82
C THR A 136 8.49 -1.57 -9.96
N ARG A 137 7.97 -1.94 -8.78
CA ARG A 137 8.73 -2.71 -7.77
C ARG A 137 8.18 -4.12 -7.50
N LEU A 138 9.03 -5.14 -7.66
CA LEU A 138 8.74 -6.52 -7.29
C LEU A 138 9.05 -6.80 -5.80
N HIS A 139 8.04 -7.21 -5.03
CA HIS A 139 8.19 -7.63 -3.65
C HIS A 139 8.74 -9.07 -3.58
N ARG A 140 10.08 -9.21 -3.58
CA ARG A 140 10.81 -10.50 -3.72
C ARG A 140 10.27 -11.66 -2.88
N LYS A 141 9.81 -11.45 -1.64
CA LYS A 141 9.23 -12.51 -0.79
C LYS A 141 7.86 -13.02 -1.30
N LEU A 142 7.05 -12.12 -1.87
CA LEU A 142 5.79 -12.50 -2.52
C LEU A 142 6.08 -13.24 -3.83
N CYS A 143 6.96 -12.71 -4.68
CA CYS A 143 7.34 -13.38 -5.92
C CYS A 143 7.89 -14.79 -5.68
N LYS A 144 8.73 -15.01 -4.64
CA LYS A 144 9.20 -16.35 -4.24
C LYS A 144 8.02 -17.28 -3.92
N PHE A 145 7.14 -16.86 -3.00
CA PHE A 145 5.94 -17.60 -2.62
C PHE A 145 5.05 -17.95 -3.83
N LEU A 146 4.80 -17.00 -4.73
CA LEU A 146 3.97 -17.22 -5.92
C LEU A 146 4.62 -18.19 -6.91
N THR A 147 5.94 -18.09 -7.16
CA THR A 147 6.66 -19.08 -7.98
C THR A 147 6.64 -20.46 -7.34
N GLU A 148 6.71 -20.56 -6.01
CA GLU A 148 6.61 -21.82 -5.28
C GLU A 148 5.19 -22.43 -5.39
N ARG A 149 4.14 -21.62 -5.28
CA ARG A 149 2.72 -22.03 -5.33
C ARG A 149 2.12 -22.17 -6.74
N PHE A 150 2.78 -21.70 -7.80
CA PHE A 150 2.32 -21.84 -9.19
C PHE A 150 2.67 -23.22 -9.78
N ASN A 151 1.68 -23.94 -10.33
CA ASN A 151 1.86 -25.20 -11.05
C ASN A 151 1.77 -24.95 -12.57
N PRO A 152 2.88 -25.07 -13.32
CA PRO A 152 2.91 -24.83 -14.77
C PRO A 152 2.30 -25.97 -15.60
N ASP A 153 2.06 -27.15 -15.01
CA ASP A 153 1.59 -28.34 -15.71
C ASP A 153 0.05 -28.50 -15.63
N THR A 154 -0.57 -27.85 -14.65
CA THR A 154 -2.03 -27.67 -14.56
C THR A 154 -2.47 -26.22 -14.74
N SER A 155 -1.54 -25.34 -15.16
CA SER A 155 -1.76 -23.89 -15.35
C SER A 155 -2.55 -23.26 -14.19
N SER A 156 -2.07 -23.42 -12.96
CA SER A 156 -2.82 -23.01 -11.76
C SER A 156 -1.93 -22.43 -10.66
N ILE A 157 -2.52 -21.74 -9.69
CA ILE A 157 -1.83 -21.23 -8.50
C ILE A 157 -2.62 -21.50 -7.23
N GLN A 158 -1.93 -21.85 -6.14
CA GLN A 158 -2.53 -21.96 -4.81
C GLN A 158 -2.33 -20.67 -4.01
N LEU A 159 -3.40 -19.94 -3.70
CA LEU A 159 -3.41 -18.73 -2.88
C LEU A 159 -4.36 -18.91 -1.70
N HIS A 160 -3.89 -18.66 -0.47
CA HIS A 160 -4.72 -18.68 0.74
C HIS A 160 -5.59 -19.96 0.86
N GLY A 161 -4.97 -21.12 0.65
CA GLY A 161 -5.63 -22.43 0.65
C GLY A 161 -6.45 -22.78 -0.60
N LYS A 162 -6.76 -21.83 -1.49
CA LYS A 162 -7.59 -22.02 -2.69
C LYS A 162 -6.72 -22.16 -3.95
N VAL A 163 -7.10 -23.07 -4.85
CA VAL A 163 -6.49 -23.19 -6.18
C VAL A 163 -7.29 -22.37 -7.19
N ILE A 164 -6.60 -21.59 -8.03
CA ILE A 164 -7.16 -20.84 -9.15
C ILE A 164 -6.51 -21.34 -10.45
N GLY A 165 -7.29 -21.59 -11.49
CA GLY A 165 -6.77 -21.77 -12.85
C GLY A 165 -6.35 -20.42 -13.44
N ILE A 166 -5.28 -20.42 -14.24
CA ILE A 166 -4.74 -19.24 -14.92
C ILE A 166 -4.57 -19.60 -16.39
N SER A 167 -4.94 -18.69 -17.28
CA SER A 167 -4.75 -18.83 -18.72
C SER A 167 -4.15 -17.56 -19.35
N ALA A 168 -3.97 -17.60 -20.67
CA ALA A 168 -3.68 -16.43 -21.48
C ALA A 168 -4.72 -15.30 -21.32
N VAL A 169 -5.97 -15.62 -20.93
CA VAL A 169 -7.02 -14.60 -20.66
C VAL A 169 -6.65 -13.77 -19.44
N GLU A 170 -6.28 -14.43 -18.32
CA GLU A 170 -5.80 -13.75 -17.12
C GLU A 170 -4.51 -12.98 -17.39
N PHE A 171 -3.57 -13.55 -18.17
CA PHE A 171 -2.33 -12.87 -18.54
C PHE A 171 -2.59 -11.60 -19.36
N GLY A 172 -3.44 -11.69 -20.39
CA GLY A 172 -3.81 -10.55 -21.23
C GLY A 172 -4.43 -9.43 -20.43
N ARG A 173 -5.46 -9.72 -19.62
CA ARG A 173 -6.11 -8.73 -18.74
C ARG A 173 -5.14 -8.13 -17.72
N VAL A 174 -4.40 -8.95 -16.98
CA VAL A 174 -3.49 -8.46 -15.92
C VAL A 174 -2.38 -7.58 -16.51
N MET A 175 -1.86 -7.93 -17.70
CA MET A 175 -0.75 -7.23 -18.35
C MET A 175 -1.18 -6.18 -19.39
N GLY A 176 -2.49 -5.98 -19.61
CA GLY A 176 -3.01 -5.03 -20.60
C GLY A 176 -2.65 -5.39 -22.05
N LEU A 177 -2.64 -6.69 -22.39
CA LEU A 177 -2.31 -7.24 -23.71
C LEU A 177 -3.52 -7.97 -24.33
N GLN A 178 -3.60 -7.95 -25.66
CA GLN A 178 -4.59 -8.73 -26.40
C GLN A 178 -4.34 -10.24 -26.29
N ASN A 179 -5.42 -11.02 -26.08
CA ASN A 179 -5.41 -12.49 -26.11
C ASN A 179 -6.12 -13.02 -27.37
N THR A 180 -5.77 -12.46 -28.52
CA THR A 180 -6.34 -12.74 -29.83
C THR A 180 -5.26 -12.60 -30.91
N GLY A 181 -5.46 -13.25 -32.06
CA GLY A 181 -4.53 -13.20 -33.18
C GLY A 181 -3.70 -14.48 -33.35
N GLU A 182 -2.70 -14.41 -34.20
CA GLU A 182 -1.78 -15.49 -34.54
C GLU A 182 -0.85 -15.87 -33.37
N VAL A 183 -0.40 -17.13 -33.36
CA VAL A 183 0.66 -17.59 -32.45
C VAL A 183 1.99 -16.88 -32.75
N VAL A 184 2.77 -16.62 -31.70
CA VAL A 184 4.14 -16.10 -31.79
C VAL A 184 5.10 -17.27 -32.02
N GLU A 185 5.18 -17.72 -33.27
CA GLU A 185 6.06 -18.81 -33.66
C GLU A 185 7.51 -18.31 -33.79
N LEU A 186 8.36 -18.72 -32.85
CA LEU A 186 9.80 -18.55 -32.96
C LEU A 186 10.39 -19.70 -33.77
N GLU A 187 10.42 -19.52 -35.09
CA GLU A 187 11.05 -20.48 -36.00
C GLU A 187 12.49 -20.82 -35.54
N TRP A 188 12.76 -22.12 -35.42
CA TRP A 188 14.06 -22.66 -35.00
C TRP A 188 15.10 -22.68 -36.14
N LEU A 189 14.93 -21.81 -37.13
CA LEU A 189 15.59 -21.96 -38.42
C LEU A 189 17.13 -21.82 -38.35
N VAL A 190 17.72 -22.63 -39.24
CA VAL A 190 19.12 -22.69 -39.64
C VAL A 190 19.69 -21.28 -39.80
N GLU A 191 20.99 -21.12 -39.52
CA GLU A 191 21.74 -19.85 -39.44
C GLU A 191 21.41 -18.75 -40.45
N ASP A 192 20.28 -18.07 -40.26
CA ASP A 192 19.86 -16.98 -41.13
C ASP A 192 20.77 -15.76 -40.93
N GLU A 193 21.56 -15.44 -41.96
CA GLU A 193 22.36 -14.22 -42.02
C GLU A 193 21.48 -12.98 -41.99
N LYS A 194 20.25 -13.00 -42.50
CA LYS A 194 19.32 -11.86 -42.38
C LYS A 194 19.01 -11.55 -40.93
N VAL A 195 18.79 -12.58 -40.09
CA VAL A 195 18.62 -12.39 -38.63
C VAL A 195 19.91 -11.86 -38.01
N LYS A 196 21.09 -12.34 -38.43
CA LYS A 196 22.38 -11.80 -37.96
C LYS A 196 22.57 -10.33 -38.38
N GLU A 197 22.09 -9.92 -39.56
CA GLU A 197 22.11 -8.55 -40.08
C GLU A 197 21.13 -7.63 -39.37
N LEU A 198 19.87 -8.05 -39.17
CA LEU A 198 18.88 -7.33 -38.37
C LEU A 198 19.33 -7.18 -36.91
N VAL A 199 19.97 -8.20 -36.33
CA VAL A 199 20.58 -8.09 -35.00
C VAL A 199 21.71 -7.05 -35.00
N LYS A 200 22.57 -6.99 -36.04
CA LYS A 200 23.64 -5.98 -36.17
C LYS A 200 23.10 -4.55 -36.32
N SER A 201 22.07 -4.30 -37.14
CA SER A 201 21.47 -2.97 -37.30
C SER A 201 20.71 -2.50 -36.05
N PHE A 202 20.31 -3.44 -35.19
CA PHE A 202 19.79 -3.16 -33.85
C PHE A 202 20.91 -3.10 -32.77
N GLY A 203 22.19 -3.12 -33.16
CA GLY A 203 23.35 -3.01 -32.26
C GLY A 203 23.62 -4.24 -31.39
N GLY A 204 22.98 -5.37 -31.69
CA GLY A 204 23.20 -6.66 -31.03
C GLY A 204 24.42 -7.42 -31.56
N ASN A 205 24.64 -8.61 -31.00
CA ASN A 205 25.76 -9.48 -31.37
C ASN A 205 25.26 -10.93 -31.61
N GLY A 206 25.69 -11.53 -32.72
CA GLY A 206 25.27 -12.87 -33.15
C GLY A 206 23.76 -12.95 -33.34
N LYS A 207 23.07 -13.78 -32.53
CA LYS A 207 21.61 -13.92 -32.51
C LYS A 207 20.97 -13.27 -31.26
N ARG A 208 21.58 -12.24 -30.64
CA ARG A 208 21.13 -11.67 -29.35
C ARG A 208 21.23 -10.14 -29.28
N LEU A 209 20.20 -9.49 -28.73
CA LEU A 209 20.16 -8.04 -28.48
C LEU A 209 20.19 -7.77 -26.98
N LEU A 210 21.07 -6.90 -26.51
CA LEU A 210 21.17 -6.55 -25.08
C LEU A 210 19.97 -5.67 -24.66
N VAL A 211 19.32 -6.04 -23.55
CA VAL A 211 18.15 -5.31 -23.01
C VAL A 211 18.50 -3.89 -22.55
N ARG A 212 19.76 -3.64 -22.19
CA ARG A 212 20.27 -2.28 -21.93
C ARG A 212 20.26 -1.46 -23.21
N ASP A 213 20.89 -2.00 -24.25
CA ASP A 213 21.24 -1.28 -25.46
C ASP A 213 19.97 -0.93 -26.25
N LEU A 214 18.97 -1.83 -26.24
CA LEU A 214 17.59 -1.54 -26.68
C LEU A 214 16.95 -0.36 -25.95
N GLY A 215 17.04 -0.29 -24.62
CA GLY A 215 16.49 0.82 -23.84
C GLY A 215 17.20 2.15 -24.12
N GLU A 216 18.53 2.11 -24.20
CA GLU A 216 19.34 3.28 -24.58
C GLU A 216 19.06 3.76 -26.01
N GLN A 217 18.66 2.88 -26.93
CA GLN A 217 18.25 3.24 -28.29
C GLN A 217 16.86 3.88 -28.32
N LEU A 218 15.88 3.35 -27.57
CA LEU A 218 14.52 3.89 -27.50
C LEU A 218 14.48 5.35 -27.02
N GLU A 219 15.36 5.70 -26.10
CA GLU A 219 15.56 7.08 -25.63
C GLU A 219 16.18 7.98 -26.73
N LYS A 220 17.02 7.41 -27.62
CA LYS A 220 17.75 8.12 -28.68
C LYS A 220 17.04 8.17 -30.04
N CYS A 221 16.05 7.32 -30.31
CA CYS A 221 15.24 7.39 -31.53
C CYS A 221 14.59 8.78 -31.63
N GLU A 222 14.73 9.48 -32.75
CA GLU A 222 14.04 10.77 -32.95
C GLU A 222 12.56 10.54 -33.30
N ASN A 223 12.31 9.61 -34.22
CA ASN A 223 10.99 9.28 -34.74
C ASN A 223 10.28 8.17 -33.93
N ALA A 224 9.01 7.95 -34.27
CA ALA A 224 8.14 6.90 -33.75
C ALA A 224 7.75 5.89 -34.85
N ASP A 225 8.74 5.50 -35.65
CA ASP A 225 8.59 4.61 -36.81
C ASP A 225 8.45 3.11 -36.44
N GLU A 226 8.33 2.25 -37.45
CA GLU A 226 8.27 0.80 -37.27
C GLU A 226 9.52 0.24 -36.57
N ASP A 227 10.69 0.81 -36.83
CA ASP A 227 11.96 0.38 -36.21
C ASP A 227 11.95 0.70 -34.70
N PHE A 228 11.43 1.86 -34.31
CA PHE A 228 11.11 2.22 -32.92
C PHE A 228 10.08 1.27 -32.29
N LYS A 229 8.98 0.95 -32.99
CA LYS A 229 7.95 -0.01 -32.52
C LYS A 229 8.57 -1.39 -32.24
N VAL A 230 9.41 -1.90 -33.14
CA VAL A 230 10.14 -3.18 -32.97
C VAL A 230 11.10 -3.12 -31.78
N ARG A 231 11.90 -2.05 -31.65
CA ARG A 231 12.81 -1.85 -30.49
C ARG A 231 12.03 -1.83 -29.18
N PHE A 232 10.84 -1.25 -29.16
CA PHE A 232 9.97 -1.19 -27.98
C PHE A 232 9.45 -2.59 -27.59
N VAL A 233 8.90 -3.36 -28.53
CA VAL A 233 8.40 -4.71 -28.25
C VAL A 233 9.54 -5.63 -27.80
N MET A 234 10.71 -5.54 -28.43
CA MET A 234 11.91 -6.26 -28.00
C MET A 234 12.32 -5.89 -26.56
N PHE A 235 12.26 -4.61 -26.20
CA PHE A 235 12.55 -4.15 -24.84
C PHE A 235 11.50 -4.63 -23.81
N ALA A 236 10.20 -4.59 -24.14
CA ALA A 236 9.11 -5.10 -23.29
C ALA A 236 9.24 -6.62 -23.04
N LEU A 237 9.50 -7.39 -24.11
CA LEU A 237 9.81 -8.82 -24.04
C LEU A 237 11.00 -9.10 -23.13
N GLY A 238 12.09 -8.32 -23.26
CA GLY A 238 13.31 -8.50 -22.47
C GLY A 238 13.25 -8.07 -21.00
N THR A 239 12.28 -7.24 -20.61
CA THR A 239 12.21 -6.63 -19.26
C THR A 239 11.04 -7.13 -18.41
N VAL A 240 9.82 -7.20 -18.96
CA VAL A 240 8.59 -7.36 -18.17
C VAL A 240 7.68 -8.49 -18.65
N LEU A 241 7.70 -8.87 -19.92
CA LEU A 241 6.84 -9.96 -20.45
C LEU A 241 7.56 -11.33 -20.43
N CYS A 242 8.66 -11.44 -21.17
CA CYS A 242 9.43 -12.68 -21.35
C CYS A 242 10.90 -12.58 -20.86
N PRO A 243 11.20 -11.95 -19.70
CA PRO A 243 12.58 -11.77 -19.24
C PRO A 243 13.23 -13.13 -18.94
N THR A 244 14.54 -13.25 -19.21
CA THR A 244 15.27 -14.53 -19.09
C THR A 244 16.45 -14.41 -18.13
N SER A 245 17.17 -15.50 -17.84
CA SER A 245 18.44 -15.45 -17.11
C SER A 245 19.52 -14.57 -17.79
N SER A 246 19.46 -14.51 -19.13
CA SER A 246 20.33 -13.70 -20.00
C SER A 246 19.98 -12.21 -19.90
N PRO A 247 20.97 -11.30 -19.97
CA PRO A 247 20.74 -9.86 -20.14
C PRO A 247 20.29 -9.48 -21.57
N SER A 248 20.06 -10.46 -22.45
CA SER A 248 19.77 -10.28 -23.87
C SER A 248 18.53 -11.05 -24.33
N VAL A 249 17.78 -10.45 -25.25
CA VAL A 249 16.63 -11.04 -25.97
C VAL A 249 17.14 -11.87 -27.15
N THR A 250 16.36 -12.87 -27.59
CA THR A 250 16.65 -13.63 -28.82
C THR A 250 16.35 -12.80 -30.06
N GLY A 251 17.26 -12.81 -31.05
CA GLY A 251 17.06 -12.16 -32.34
C GLY A 251 15.93 -12.77 -33.18
N ASN A 252 15.51 -14.01 -32.88
CA ASN A 252 14.46 -14.72 -33.62
C ASN A 252 13.11 -13.98 -33.68
N TYR A 253 12.80 -13.04 -32.78
CA TYR A 253 11.59 -12.22 -32.93
C TYR A 253 11.65 -11.28 -34.14
N LEU A 254 12.85 -10.88 -34.57
CA LEU A 254 13.03 -9.94 -35.70
C LEU A 254 12.63 -10.55 -37.06
N THR A 255 12.47 -11.87 -37.18
CA THR A 255 12.03 -12.51 -38.45
C THR A 255 10.64 -12.04 -38.89
N PHE A 256 9.75 -11.77 -37.92
CA PHE A 256 8.39 -11.29 -38.18
C PHE A 256 8.13 -9.88 -37.64
N LEU A 257 8.83 -9.43 -36.59
CA LEU A 257 8.61 -8.09 -36.04
C LEU A 257 8.96 -6.98 -37.03
N THR A 258 9.96 -7.16 -37.89
CA THR A 258 10.35 -6.15 -38.90
C THR A 258 9.41 -6.09 -40.12
N ILE A 259 8.31 -6.84 -40.11
CA ILE A 259 7.23 -6.74 -41.10
C ILE A 259 6.21 -5.72 -40.57
N PRO A 260 5.98 -4.58 -41.24
CA PRO A 260 5.04 -3.56 -40.75
C PRO A 260 3.63 -4.12 -40.52
N GLY A 261 2.97 -3.69 -39.45
CA GLY A 261 1.63 -4.16 -39.07
C GLY A 261 1.55 -5.61 -38.57
N LYS A 262 2.69 -6.33 -38.45
CA LYS A 262 2.72 -7.74 -38.01
C LYS A 262 2.82 -7.89 -36.49
N ILE A 263 3.04 -6.80 -35.75
CA ILE A 263 3.04 -6.81 -34.27
C ILE A 263 1.62 -6.98 -33.76
N GLU A 264 0.69 -6.30 -34.43
CA GLU A 264 -0.73 -6.15 -34.11
C GLU A 264 -1.52 -7.44 -34.36
N THR A 265 -1.04 -8.33 -35.23
CA THR A 265 -1.71 -9.61 -35.50
C THR A 265 -1.34 -10.71 -34.50
N LYS A 266 -0.38 -10.50 -33.59
CA LYS A 266 0.11 -11.55 -32.67
C LYS A 266 -0.60 -11.58 -31.32
N ASN A 267 -0.87 -12.80 -30.84
CA ASN A 267 -1.33 -13.05 -29.47
C ASN A 267 -0.17 -12.97 -28.46
N TRP A 268 0.11 -11.74 -28.01
CA TRP A 268 1.15 -11.48 -27.02
C TRP A 268 0.82 -12.00 -25.62
N ALA A 269 -0.47 -12.15 -25.29
CA ALA A 269 -0.90 -12.67 -23.98
C ALA A 269 -0.62 -14.16 -23.83
N ASP A 270 -0.96 -14.97 -24.84
CA ASP A 270 -0.66 -16.41 -24.87
C ASP A 270 0.85 -16.65 -24.86
N HIS A 271 1.60 -15.93 -25.71
CA HIS A 271 3.05 -16.04 -25.76
C HIS A 271 3.71 -15.71 -24.40
N GLY A 272 3.31 -14.61 -23.77
CA GLY A 272 3.81 -14.22 -22.46
C GLY A 272 3.45 -15.20 -21.34
N PHE A 273 2.24 -15.78 -21.39
CA PHE A 273 1.79 -16.79 -20.45
C PHE A 273 2.55 -18.12 -20.61
N ASN A 274 2.65 -18.64 -21.83
CA ASN A 274 3.36 -19.89 -22.12
C ASN A 274 4.86 -19.78 -21.81
N PHE A 275 5.46 -18.60 -22.06
CA PHE A 275 6.85 -18.31 -21.65
C PHE A 275 7.03 -18.33 -20.12
N LEU A 276 6.06 -17.82 -19.36
CA LEU A 276 6.07 -17.90 -17.89
C LEU A 276 5.92 -19.34 -17.39
N CYS A 277 5.01 -20.12 -17.97
CA CYS A 277 4.81 -21.52 -17.62
C CYS A 277 6.08 -22.34 -17.79
N GLU A 278 6.75 -22.26 -18.95
CA GLU A 278 8.03 -22.95 -19.14
C GLU A 278 9.16 -22.36 -18.29
N GLY A 279 9.18 -21.03 -18.10
CA GLY A 279 10.15 -20.38 -17.23
C GLY A 279 10.11 -20.88 -15.78
N ILE A 280 8.90 -21.12 -15.24
CA ILE A 280 8.71 -21.69 -13.90
C ILE A 280 8.94 -23.20 -13.91
N ARG A 281 8.52 -23.94 -14.94
CA ARG A 281 8.80 -25.39 -15.08
C ARG A 281 10.29 -25.67 -15.03
N SER A 282 11.07 -24.99 -15.88
CA SER A 282 12.52 -25.14 -15.93
C SER A 282 13.23 -24.66 -14.65
N PHE A 283 12.69 -23.64 -13.95
CA PHE A 283 13.21 -23.23 -12.64
C PHE A 283 12.93 -24.28 -11.54
N LYS A 284 11.70 -24.80 -11.44
CA LYS A 284 11.31 -25.86 -10.48
C LYS A 284 12.07 -27.17 -10.73
N ALA A 285 12.29 -27.52 -11.99
CA ALA A 285 13.15 -28.64 -12.40
C ALA A 285 14.66 -28.37 -12.19
N LYS A 286 15.04 -27.24 -11.57
CA LYS A 286 16.43 -26.83 -11.26
C LYS A 286 17.34 -26.71 -12.49
N LYS A 287 16.78 -26.65 -13.70
CA LYS A 287 17.50 -26.49 -14.98
C LYS A 287 18.11 -25.09 -15.13
N VAL A 288 17.51 -24.08 -14.50
CA VAL A 288 17.98 -22.68 -14.52
C VAL A 288 18.10 -22.10 -13.10
N LEU A 289 19.05 -21.18 -12.90
CA LEU A 289 19.29 -20.50 -11.62
C LEU A 289 18.41 -19.26 -11.40
N TYR A 290 17.74 -18.78 -12.45
CA TYR A 290 16.89 -17.58 -12.44
C TYR A 290 15.47 -17.97 -12.85
N VAL A 291 14.46 -17.32 -12.27
CA VAL A 291 13.08 -17.44 -12.76
C VAL A 291 12.95 -16.62 -14.05
N ASN A 292 12.67 -17.32 -15.15
CA ASN A 292 12.31 -16.70 -16.43
C ASN A 292 10.81 -16.38 -16.46
N GLY A 293 10.41 -15.41 -17.28
CA GLY A 293 9.02 -14.96 -17.43
C GLY A 293 8.60 -13.86 -16.44
N SER A 294 7.39 -13.34 -16.65
CA SER A 294 6.87 -12.20 -15.88
C SER A 294 6.54 -12.54 -14.42
N LEU A 295 7.46 -12.19 -13.51
CA LEU A 295 7.15 -12.10 -12.07
C LEU A 295 6.24 -10.90 -11.74
N LEU A 296 6.15 -9.92 -12.63
CA LEU A 296 5.21 -8.81 -12.53
C LEU A 296 3.76 -9.31 -12.66
N PHE A 297 3.48 -10.12 -13.69
CA PHE A 297 2.17 -10.76 -13.86
C PHE A 297 1.71 -11.48 -12.59
N LEU A 298 2.55 -12.37 -12.02
CA LEU A 298 2.19 -13.10 -10.80
C LEU A 298 1.87 -12.15 -9.63
N GLN A 299 2.68 -11.10 -9.44
CA GLN A 299 2.47 -10.13 -8.37
C GLN A 299 1.15 -9.35 -8.55
N LEU A 300 0.86 -8.89 -9.76
CA LEU A 300 -0.37 -8.15 -10.07
C LEU A 300 -1.61 -9.03 -9.96
N LEU A 301 -1.55 -10.25 -10.51
CA LEU A 301 -2.59 -11.27 -10.37
C LEU A 301 -2.91 -11.52 -8.90
N TYR A 302 -1.89 -11.70 -8.05
CA TYR A 302 -2.08 -11.93 -6.62
C TYR A 302 -2.87 -10.81 -5.93
N PHE A 303 -2.53 -9.54 -6.18
CA PHE A 303 -3.21 -8.41 -5.56
C PHE A 303 -4.64 -8.22 -6.07
N ASP A 304 -4.91 -8.56 -7.33
CA ASP A 304 -6.25 -8.46 -7.89
C ASP A 304 -7.16 -9.62 -7.45
N SER A 305 -6.62 -10.84 -7.36
CA SER A 305 -7.36 -12.06 -6.96
C SER A 305 -7.78 -12.14 -5.49
N ILE A 306 -7.41 -11.17 -4.65
CA ILE A 306 -7.79 -11.13 -3.22
C ILE A 306 -8.83 -10.05 -2.91
N LEU A 307 -9.71 -10.33 -1.95
CA LEU A 307 -10.63 -9.33 -1.40
C LEU A 307 -9.93 -8.52 -0.30
N HIS A 308 -9.96 -7.19 -0.43
CA HIS A 308 -9.29 -6.26 0.47
C HIS A 308 -10.18 -5.06 0.81
N GLY A 309 -10.25 -4.69 2.10
CA GLY A 309 -10.86 -3.42 2.55
C GLY A 309 -9.85 -2.32 2.87
N GLY A 310 -8.55 -2.63 2.91
CA GLY A 310 -7.50 -1.70 3.37
C GLY A 310 -6.81 -0.86 2.28
N VAL A 311 -7.20 -1.02 1.01
CA VAL A 311 -6.60 -0.34 -0.14
C VAL A 311 -7.70 -0.06 -1.16
N TYR A 312 -7.78 1.19 -1.65
CA TYR A 312 -8.56 1.54 -2.84
C TYR A 312 -7.68 1.40 -4.07
N VAL A 313 -8.18 0.70 -5.09
CA VAL A 313 -7.59 0.55 -6.43
C VAL A 313 -8.77 0.50 -7.40
N ASP A 314 -8.68 1.24 -8.50
CA ASP A 314 -9.70 1.20 -9.54
C ASP A 314 -9.69 -0.16 -10.26
N LYS A 315 -10.80 -0.90 -10.15
CA LYS A 315 -10.98 -2.22 -10.76
C LYS A 315 -11.66 -2.17 -12.14
N SER A 316 -11.96 -0.98 -12.66
CA SER A 316 -12.33 -0.79 -14.08
C SER A 316 -11.10 -0.77 -15.00
N LEU A 317 -9.92 -0.49 -14.44
CA LEU A 317 -8.63 -0.46 -15.13
C LEU A 317 -7.85 -1.77 -14.95
N ASP A 318 -7.13 -2.17 -15.99
CA ASP A 318 -6.30 -3.38 -15.97
C ASP A 318 -5.20 -3.31 -14.90
N PRO A 319 -4.91 -4.40 -14.16
CA PRO A 319 -3.98 -4.40 -13.03
C PRO A 319 -2.59 -3.79 -13.28
N ILE A 320 -2.02 -3.87 -14.49
CA ILE A 320 -0.74 -3.22 -14.82
C ILE A 320 -0.77 -1.69 -14.71
N VAL A 321 -1.94 -1.09 -14.97
CA VAL A 321 -2.18 0.36 -14.89
C VAL A 321 -2.64 0.76 -13.49
N SER A 322 -3.56 -0.01 -12.87
CA SER A 322 -4.20 0.40 -11.61
C SER A 322 -3.35 0.17 -10.35
N TRP A 323 -2.42 -0.78 -10.35
CA TRP A 323 -1.55 -1.04 -9.18
C TRP A 323 -0.27 -0.20 -9.23
N ASP A 324 -0.26 0.90 -8.48
CA ASP A 324 0.93 1.71 -8.26
C ASP A 324 1.79 1.20 -7.07
N ASN A 325 3.02 1.69 -6.96
CA ASN A 325 3.94 1.35 -5.86
C ASN A 325 3.35 1.59 -4.46
N LYS A 326 2.55 2.65 -4.26
CA LYS A 326 1.92 3.04 -2.98
C LYS A 326 0.84 2.04 -2.58
N SER A 327 -0.02 1.66 -3.52
CA SER A 327 -1.11 0.70 -3.32
C SER A 327 -0.57 -0.72 -3.09
N VAL A 328 0.45 -1.12 -3.87
CA VAL A 328 1.21 -2.36 -3.65
C VAL A 328 1.83 -2.40 -2.24
N TRP A 329 2.45 -1.32 -1.78
CA TRP A 329 3.05 -1.26 -0.44
C TRP A 329 1.99 -1.33 0.68
N LYS A 330 0.89 -0.58 0.56
CA LYS A 330 -0.26 -0.68 1.48
C LYS A 330 -0.83 -2.10 1.52
N MET A 331 -0.98 -2.75 0.37
CA MET A 331 -1.48 -4.12 0.25
C MET A 331 -0.56 -5.15 0.94
N ILE A 332 0.75 -5.06 0.72
CA ILE A 332 1.74 -5.90 1.41
C ILE A 332 1.67 -5.73 2.93
N ILE A 333 1.37 -4.52 3.44
CA ILE A 333 1.15 -4.30 4.88
C ILE A 333 -0.18 -4.91 5.34
N TRP A 334 -1.26 -4.72 4.57
CA TRP A 334 -2.58 -5.28 4.91
C TRP A 334 -2.55 -6.80 4.98
N VAL A 335 -2.00 -7.50 3.98
CA VAL A 335 -1.86 -8.96 3.97
C VAL A 335 -1.04 -9.46 5.17
N ARG A 336 0.03 -8.74 5.57
CA ARG A 336 0.81 -9.10 6.77
C ARG A 336 -0.02 -8.98 8.05
N LYS A 337 -0.89 -7.96 8.17
CA LYS A 337 -1.83 -7.84 9.30
C LYS A 337 -2.86 -8.98 9.34
N GLN A 338 -3.20 -9.56 8.18
CA GLN A 338 -4.09 -10.73 8.09
C GLN A 338 -3.39 -12.07 8.39
N GLY A 339 -2.06 -12.09 8.63
CA GLY A 339 -1.28 -13.31 8.88
C GLY A 339 -0.31 -13.72 7.77
N GLY A 340 -0.26 -12.98 6.64
CA GLY A 340 0.67 -13.22 5.54
C GLY A 340 0.08 -13.94 4.33
N PHE A 341 0.94 -14.27 3.36
CA PHE A 341 0.55 -14.70 1.99
C PHE A 341 -0.18 -16.06 1.91
N ASP A 342 -0.16 -16.84 2.98
CA ASP A 342 -0.83 -18.14 3.07
C ASP A 342 -1.96 -18.16 4.14
N SER A 343 -2.31 -17.00 4.70
CA SER A 343 -3.31 -16.93 5.77
C SER A 343 -4.72 -17.27 5.25
N PRO A 344 -5.48 -18.16 5.93
CA PRO A 344 -6.83 -18.54 5.49
C PRO A 344 -7.88 -17.43 5.69
N THR A 345 -7.53 -16.31 6.34
CA THR A 345 -8.46 -15.18 6.55
C THR A 345 -8.66 -14.33 5.29
N VAL A 346 -7.69 -14.32 4.36
CA VAL A 346 -7.76 -13.54 3.11
C VAL A 346 -8.56 -14.32 2.08
N ARG A 347 -9.72 -13.78 1.67
CA ARG A 347 -10.61 -14.43 0.70
C ARG A 347 -10.14 -14.20 -0.74
N VAL A 348 -10.21 -15.27 -1.54
CA VAL A 348 -9.72 -15.31 -2.93
C VAL A 348 -10.87 -15.39 -3.94
N VAL A 349 -10.91 -14.42 -4.85
CA VAL A 349 -11.79 -14.36 -6.03
C VAL A 349 -11.26 -15.32 -7.08
N SER A 350 -12.13 -16.13 -7.69
CA SER A 350 -11.71 -17.25 -8.56
C SER A 350 -12.01 -17.06 -10.05
N LYS A 351 -12.77 -16.01 -10.40
CA LYS A 351 -13.12 -15.63 -11.77
C LYS A 351 -13.24 -14.12 -11.80
N HIS A 352 -12.46 -13.48 -12.66
CA HIS A 352 -12.63 -12.07 -13.00
C HIS A 352 -13.48 -11.99 -14.26
N SER A 353 -14.79 -12.24 -14.12
CA SER A 353 -15.73 -12.09 -15.22
C SER A 353 -15.72 -10.63 -15.69
N PRO A 354 -15.42 -10.33 -16.97
CA PRO A 354 -15.56 -8.98 -17.52
C PRO A 354 -17.04 -8.71 -17.85
N THR A 355 -17.90 -8.82 -16.84
CA THR A 355 -19.31 -8.45 -16.96
C THR A 355 -19.45 -6.95 -16.80
N ASN A 356 -19.85 -6.27 -17.87
CA ASN A 356 -20.36 -4.88 -17.80
C ASN A 356 -21.64 -4.79 -16.96
N GLU A 357 -22.25 -5.92 -16.58
CA GLU A 357 -23.13 -5.99 -15.42
C GLU A 357 -22.35 -5.67 -14.15
N VAL A 358 -22.52 -4.45 -13.63
CA VAL A 358 -22.26 -4.14 -12.23
C VAL A 358 -23.20 -5.02 -11.40
N SER A 359 -22.69 -6.16 -10.95
CA SER A 359 -23.44 -7.11 -10.13
C SER A 359 -24.05 -6.38 -8.91
N ARG A 360 -25.39 -6.35 -8.84
CA ARG A 360 -26.16 -5.55 -7.84
C ARG A 360 -25.67 -5.75 -6.41
N VAL A 361 -25.28 -6.99 -6.10
CA VAL A 361 -24.65 -7.47 -4.86
C VAL A 361 -23.46 -6.61 -4.39
N ASN A 362 -22.73 -5.97 -5.30
CA ASN A 362 -21.59 -5.11 -4.96
C ASN A 362 -22.00 -3.63 -4.80
N LEU A 363 -23.01 -3.16 -5.54
CA LEU A 363 -23.53 -1.78 -5.41
C LEU A 363 -24.19 -1.58 -4.05
N GLU A 364 -25.09 -2.47 -3.65
CA GLU A 364 -25.75 -2.41 -2.33
C GLU A 364 -24.73 -2.49 -1.19
N ARG A 365 -23.71 -3.34 -1.31
CA ARG A 365 -22.65 -3.47 -0.30
C ARG A 365 -21.78 -2.21 -0.19
N ILE A 366 -21.45 -1.57 -1.31
CA ILE A 366 -20.71 -0.30 -1.32
C ILE A 366 -21.57 0.83 -0.73
N VAL A 367 -22.85 0.91 -1.10
CA VAL A 367 -23.79 1.89 -0.53
C VAL A 367 -23.91 1.71 0.99
N GLN A 368 -23.97 0.47 1.49
CA GLN A 368 -24.04 0.20 2.93
C GLN A 368 -22.73 0.56 3.65
N GLU A 369 -21.56 0.22 3.08
CA GLU A 369 -20.24 0.57 3.65
C GLU A 369 -20.01 2.10 3.67
N VAL A 370 -20.46 2.82 2.63
CA VAL A 370 -20.44 4.29 2.57
C VAL A 370 -21.42 4.91 3.57
N ALA A 371 -22.65 4.40 3.68
CA ALA A 371 -23.64 4.91 4.62
C ALA A 371 -23.19 4.76 6.09
N VAL A 372 -22.63 3.60 6.44
CA VAL A 372 -22.05 3.36 7.78
C VAL A 372 -20.87 4.29 8.07
N SER A 373 -20.08 4.64 7.04
CA SER A 373 -18.91 5.52 7.20
C SER A 373 -19.28 7.01 7.29
N LEU A 374 -20.29 7.47 6.54
CA LEU A 374 -20.65 8.89 6.46
C LEU A 374 -21.74 9.32 7.44
N ALA A 375 -22.66 8.44 7.84
CA ALA A 375 -23.75 8.81 8.75
C ALA A 375 -23.26 9.39 10.10
N PRO A 376 -22.21 8.85 10.77
CA PRO A 376 -21.69 9.45 12.01
C PRO A 376 -21.10 10.86 11.79
N ILE A 377 -20.46 11.09 10.64
CA ILE A 377 -19.85 12.38 10.30
C ILE A 377 -20.94 13.43 10.05
N ILE A 378 -21.96 13.08 9.26
CA ILE A 378 -23.10 13.96 8.97
C ILE A 378 -23.87 14.27 10.26
N GLN A 379 -24.12 13.26 11.12
CA GLN A 379 -24.77 13.48 12.42
C GLN A 379 -23.97 14.40 13.33
N ALA A 380 -22.64 14.25 13.38
CA ALA A 380 -21.77 15.13 14.17
C ALA A 380 -21.78 16.58 13.66
N GLU A 381 -21.75 16.80 12.35
CA GLU A 381 -21.75 18.15 11.77
C GLU A 381 -23.12 18.84 11.88
N VAL A 382 -24.22 18.10 11.66
CA VAL A 382 -25.59 18.60 11.90
C VAL A 382 -25.77 18.95 13.37
N LYS A 383 -25.33 18.09 14.29
CA LYS A 383 -25.37 18.36 15.74
C LYS A 383 -24.58 19.63 16.08
N ARG A 384 -23.33 19.75 15.62
CA ARG A 384 -22.48 20.95 15.85
C ARG A 384 -23.13 22.22 15.30
N SER A 385 -23.76 22.13 14.13
CA SER A 385 -24.46 23.26 13.50
C SER A 385 -25.68 23.70 14.32
N VAL A 386 -26.47 22.75 14.81
CA VAL A 386 -27.64 23.02 15.68
C VAL A 386 -27.19 23.60 17.04
N GLU A 387 -26.13 23.06 17.64
CA GLU A 387 -25.57 23.58 18.90
C GLU A 387 -25.01 25.01 18.71
N GLY A 388 -24.31 25.29 17.60
CA GLY A 388 -23.84 26.64 17.26
C GLY A 388 -24.98 27.64 17.03
N LEU A 389 -26.05 27.24 16.35
CA LEU A 389 -27.26 28.05 16.19
C LEU A 389 -27.96 28.32 17.53
N ALA A 390 -28.05 27.32 18.42
CA ALA A 390 -28.63 27.47 19.75
C ALA A 390 -27.82 28.46 20.62
N ILE A 391 -26.49 28.36 20.59
CA ILE A 391 -25.59 29.31 21.29
C ILE A 391 -25.73 30.73 20.73
N THR A 392 -25.91 30.89 19.41
CA THR A 392 -25.99 32.20 18.76
C THR A 392 -27.35 32.87 18.95
N LEU A 393 -28.44 32.12 18.76
CA LEU A 393 -29.81 32.67 18.73
C LEU A 393 -30.51 32.63 20.09
N GLY A 394 -30.16 31.68 20.96
CA GLY A 394 -30.76 31.52 22.29
C GLY A 394 -30.69 32.80 23.14
N PRO A 395 -29.50 33.43 23.32
CA PRO A 395 -29.35 34.68 24.06
C PRO A 395 -30.12 35.85 23.42
N ILE A 396 -30.21 35.91 22.09
CA ILE A 396 -30.93 36.97 21.36
C ILE A 396 -32.43 36.86 21.60
N ILE A 397 -33.00 35.65 21.46
CA ILE A 397 -34.41 35.37 21.71
C ILE A 397 -34.74 35.64 23.20
N GLN A 398 -33.86 35.20 24.12
CA GLN A 398 -34.04 35.44 25.55
C GLN A 398 -34.02 36.95 25.89
N ALA A 399 -33.12 37.72 25.29
CA ALA A 399 -33.04 39.16 25.50
C ALA A 399 -34.31 39.89 25.02
N GLU A 400 -34.81 39.59 23.81
CA GLU A 400 -36.00 40.25 23.27
C GLU A 400 -37.28 39.85 24.01
N VAL A 401 -37.36 38.61 24.53
CA VAL A 401 -38.46 38.17 25.42
C VAL A 401 -38.41 38.89 26.78
N GLN A 402 -37.22 39.03 27.39
CA GLN A 402 -37.06 39.79 28.64
C GLN A 402 -37.42 41.26 28.45
N ARG A 403 -36.98 41.88 27.35
CA ARG A 403 -37.35 43.23 26.95
C ARG A 403 -38.86 43.38 26.78
N SER A 404 -39.51 42.47 26.05
CA SER A 404 -40.95 42.48 25.82
C SER A 404 -41.75 42.36 27.13
N MET A 405 -41.28 41.54 28.08
CA MET A 405 -41.88 41.45 29.42
C MET A 405 -41.67 42.72 30.25
N LEU A 406 -40.53 43.40 30.13
CA LEU A 406 -40.29 44.68 30.80
C LEU A 406 -41.20 45.78 30.26
N GLU A 407 -41.26 45.95 28.92
CA GLU A 407 -42.14 46.92 28.26
C GLU A 407 -43.63 46.65 28.57
N PHE A 408 -44.03 45.38 28.72
CA PHE A 408 -45.38 45.01 29.19
C PHE A 408 -45.60 45.36 30.67
N THR A 409 -44.61 45.08 31.53
CA THR A 409 -44.70 45.34 32.97
C THR A 409 -44.84 46.84 33.26
N ASP A 410 -44.02 47.68 32.62
CA ASP A 410 -44.12 49.15 32.75
C ASP A 410 -45.48 49.67 32.28
N LYS A 411 -46.05 49.07 31.22
CA LYS A 411 -47.37 49.44 30.70
C LYS A 411 -48.50 49.08 31.67
N VAL A 412 -48.42 47.92 32.32
CA VAL A 412 -49.35 47.52 33.40
C VAL A 412 -49.20 48.42 34.63
N MET A 413 -47.97 48.66 35.08
CA MET A 413 -47.69 49.54 36.22
C MET A 413 -48.16 50.99 35.98
N SER A 414 -48.01 51.49 34.75
CA SER A 414 -48.55 52.79 34.32
C SER A 414 -50.08 52.84 34.43
N GLN A 415 -50.80 51.82 33.94
CA GLN A 415 -52.25 51.74 34.09
C GLN A 415 -52.70 51.64 35.56
N VAL A 416 -52.03 50.81 36.37
CA VAL A 416 -52.30 50.71 37.82
C VAL A 416 -52.02 52.04 38.53
N SER A 417 -51.01 52.81 38.11
CA SER A 417 -50.74 54.14 38.66
C SER A 417 -51.81 55.16 38.29
N SER A 418 -52.35 55.10 37.06
CA SER A 418 -53.47 55.96 36.63
C SER A 418 -54.75 55.64 37.41
N PHE A 419 -55.10 54.36 37.51
CA PHE A 419 -56.29 53.93 38.27
C PHE A 419 -56.20 54.33 39.75
N ASN A 420 -55.03 54.20 40.39
CA ASN A 420 -54.80 54.70 41.75
C ASN A 420 -54.87 56.24 41.86
N LYS A 421 -54.60 56.98 40.78
CA LYS A 421 -54.71 58.44 40.74
C LYS A 421 -56.17 58.88 40.62
N ASP A 422 -56.94 58.22 39.76
CA ASP A 422 -58.38 58.47 39.59
C ASP A 422 -59.16 58.08 40.86
N ALA A 423 -58.87 56.91 41.44
CA ALA A 423 -59.46 56.48 42.71
C ALA A 423 -59.18 57.46 43.88
N ARG A 424 -58.02 58.13 43.88
CA ARG A 424 -57.69 59.20 44.85
C ARG A 424 -58.35 60.55 44.54
N GLN A 425 -58.81 60.78 43.30
CA GLN A 425 -59.61 61.96 42.95
C GLN A 425 -61.11 61.77 43.28
N HIS A 426 -61.58 60.53 43.44
CA HIS A 426 -62.96 60.21 43.76
C HIS A 426 -63.28 60.01 45.26
N LEU A 427 -62.33 60.21 46.18
CA LEU A 427 -62.57 60.15 47.64
C LEU A 427 -62.00 61.36 48.39
N HIS A 428 -62.84 62.38 48.63
CA HIS A 428 -62.83 63.33 49.76
C HIS A 428 -63.95 64.39 49.57
N PRO A 429 -64.44 65.08 50.63
CA PRO A 429 -64.50 64.71 52.05
C PRO A 429 -65.91 64.93 52.69
N GLY A 430 -66.06 64.51 53.94
CA GLY A 430 -67.24 64.75 54.80
C GLY A 430 -67.33 63.65 55.87
N HIS A 431 -66.66 63.81 57.01
CA HIS A 431 -67.18 64.42 58.26
C HIS A 431 -68.38 63.64 58.85
N GLU A 432 -68.40 63.28 60.14
CA GLU A 432 -67.60 63.79 61.27
C GLU A 432 -67.30 62.73 62.36
N ASP A 433 -66.54 63.13 63.38
CA ASP A 433 -65.89 62.29 64.41
C ASP A 433 -66.82 61.48 65.35
N VAL A 434 -66.23 60.57 66.15
CA VAL A 434 -66.15 60.74 67.63
C VAL A 434 -65.42 59.56 68.32
N ASN A 435 -64.43 59.91 69.17
CA ASN A 435 -63.81 59.11 70.26
C ASN A 435 -63.08 57.77 69.96
N GLN A 436 -62.19 57.27 70.83
CA GLN A 436 -61.08 57.86 71.59
C GLN A 436 -60.29 56.71 72.27
N THR A 437 -59.02 56.96 72.63
CA THR A 437 -58.18 56.20 73.59
C THR A 437 -57.94 54.67 73.43
N LYS A 438 -56.66 54.33 73.17
CA LYS A 438 -55.83 53.28 73.84
C LYS A 438 -56.27 51.80 73.69
N ASP A 439 -55.38 50.82 73.53
CA ASP A 439 -54.13 50.66 74.29
C ASP A 439 -52.96 49.93 73.55
N SER A 440 -51.94 49.54 74.32
CA SER A 440 -50.55 49.23 73.92
C SER A 440 -50.27 47.78 73.40
N PRO A 441 -49.10 47.49 72.78
CA PRO A 441 -48.88 46.30 71.92
C PRO A 441 -48.09 45.13 72.57
N LEU A 442 -47.97 43.96 71.90
CA LEU A 442 -46.92 42.94 72.17
C LEU A 442 -46.70 41.86 71.06
N LYS A 443 -45.43 41.69 70.63
CA LYS A 443 -44.61 40.51 70.22
C LYS A 443 -45.16 39.17 69.62
N GLU A 444 -44.52 38.79 68.49
CA GLU A 444 -43.73 37.54 68.18
C GLU A 444 -44.34 36.12 67.97
N ARG A 445 -43.57 35.35 67.15
CA ARG A 445 -43.56 33.89 66.81
C ARG A 445 -44.42 33.44 65.59
N ASP A 446 -44.00 32.54 64.67
CA ASP A 446 -42.89 31.56 64.46
C ASP A 446 -43.31 30.06 64.57
N GLN A 447 -42.60 29.16 63.84
CA GLN A 447 -42.85 27.72 63.55
C GLN A 447 -43.94 27.42 62.48
N GLY A 448 -44.00 26.27 61.76
CA GLY A 448 -43.12 25.07 61.68
C GLY A 448 -43.84 23.74 62.02
N GLY A 449 -43.69 22.60 61.31
CA GLY A 449 -43.03 22.27 60.03
C GLY A 449 -42.87 20.74 59.80
N GLU A 450 -42.96 20.24 58.54
CA GLU A 450 -42.76 18.82 58.10
C GLU A 450 -43.74 17.74 58.71
N SER A 451 -43.93 16.49 58.23
CA SER A 451 -43.70 15.78 56.93
C SER A 451 -44.41 14.38 56.85
N VAL A 452 -44.37 13.69 55.68
CA VAL A 452 -44.07 12.22 55.50
C VAL A 452 -45.17 11.08 55.54
N VAL A 453 -45.34 10.34 54.40
CA VAL A 453 -45.12 8.84 54.19
C VAL A 453 -46.23 7.78 53.78
N LYS A 454 -45.90 6.96 52.72
CA LYS A 454 -46.29 5.53 52.35
C LYS A 454 -47.76 5.19 51.93
N LYS A 455 -48.13 4.08 51.22
CA LYS A 455 -47.47 2.85 50.66
C LYS A 455 -48.31 2.17 49.52
N LYS A 456 -47.69 1.26 48.72
CA LYS A 456 -48.16 0.07 47.90
C LYS A 456 -49.67 -0.20 47.61
N GLY A 457 -50.07 -0.86 46.51
CA GLY A 457 -49.33 -1.43 45.35
C GLY A 457 -49.98 -2.69 44.72
N GLU A 458 -49.57 -3.06 43.48
CA GLU A 458 -49.81 -4.34 42.73
C GLU A 458 -51.30 -4.72 42.38
N GLU A 459 -51.74 -5.37 41.27
CA GLU A 459 -51.36 -5.59 39.84
C GLU A 459 -52.73 -5.81 39.04
N ALA A 460 -53.06 -6.53 37.93
CA ALA A 460 -52.41 -7.45 36.98
C ALA A 460 -53.14 -7.67 35.61
N SER A 461 -52.39 -7.60 34.48
CA SER A 461 -52.55 -8.41 33.22
C SER A 461 -53.76 -8.24 32.25
N LYS A 462 -53.72 -8.63 30.94
CA LYS A 462 -52.66 -9.33 30.15
C LYS A 462 -52.76 -9.15 28.61
N LEU A 463 -51.66 -9.56 27.94
CA LEU A 463 -51.41 -9.69 26.47
C LEU A 463 -51.07 -8.35 25.78
N LYS A 464 -50.31 -8.24 24.67
CA LYS A 464 -49.27 -9.04 23.94
C LYS A 464 -48.69 -8.10 22.84
N GLU A 465 -47.54 -8.24 22.20
CA GLU A 465 -46.23 -8.95 22.33
C GLU A 465 -45.33 -8.32 21.23
N LYS A 466 -44.00 -8.13 21.27
CA LYS A 466 -42.87 -8.44 22.20
C LYS A 466 -42.29 -7.06 22.68
N GLY A 467 -41.04 -6.76 23.03
CA GLY A 467 -39.72 -7.42 23.15
C GLY A 467 -38.66 -6.87 22.16
N VAL A 468 -37.37 -6.70 22.52
CA VAL A 468 -36.68 -6.95 23.81
C VAL A 468 -35.30 -6.25 23.87
N VAL A 469 -34.94 -5.66 25.03
CA VAL A 469 -33.59 -5.47 25.69
C VAL A 469 -32.35 -5.19 24.79
N ASP A 470 -31.59 -4.07 24.86
CA ASP A 470 -30.95 -3.28 25.96
C ASP A 470 -29.63 -3.85 26.54
N VAL A 471 -28.52 -3.07 26.49
CA VAL A 471 -27.37 -3.14 27.44
C VAL A 471 -26.64 -1.77 27.54
N ASN A 472 -26.87 -1.06 28.65
CA ASN A 472 -25.98 -0.17 29.45
C ASN A 472 -24.77 0.60 28.86
N ASN A 473 -24.69 1.88 29.26
CA ASN A 473 -23.46 2.67 29.44
C ASN A 473 -22.89 2.52 30.88
N THR A 474 -21.58 2.76 31.06
CA THR A 474 -20.95 2.98 32.39
C THR A 474 -19.90 4.11 32.32
N TRP A 475 -19.75 4.89 33.39
CA TRP A 475 -18.83 6.03 33.56
C TRP A 475 -17.37 5.55 33.80
N MET A 476 -16.26 6.34 33.83
CA MET A 476 -15.97 7.75 34.23
C MET A 476 -14.76 8.37 33.44
N PRO A 477 -14.49 9.69 33.55
CA PRO A 477 -13.45 10.41 32.78
C PRO A 477 -12.11 10.67 33.54
N LEU A 478 -11.04 11.03 32.81
CA LEU A 478 -9.77 11.64 33.28
C LEU A 478 -8.94 12.15 32.06
N PRO A 479 -7.89 13.00 32.21
CA PRO A 479 -7.95 14.45 32.01
C PRO A 479 -7.27 14.98 30.72
N ASP A 480 -7.37 16.29 30.50
CA ASP A 480 -6.76 17.03 29.39
C ASP A 480 -5.21 17.05 29.37
N GLY A 481 -4.66 17.25 28.17
CA GLY A 481 -3.42 17.99 27.97
C GLY A 481 -2.19 17.23 27.48
N GLN A 482 -2.01 17.15 26.16
CA GLN A 482 -0.89 17.82 25.46
C GLN A 482 -1.02 17.73 23.93
N SER A 483 -0.68 18.82 23.25
CA SER A 483 -0.70 18.94 21.79
C SER A 483 0.45 18.20 21.12
N PHE A 484 0.19 17.56 19.98
CA PHE A 484 1.23 17.08 19.07
C PHE A 484 1.17 17.87 17.75
N SER A 485 2.30 18.49 17.38
CA SER A 485 2.43 19.28 16.15
C SER A 485 2.63 18.38 14.93
N GLU A 486 2.03 18.75 13.79
CA GLU A 486 2.41 18.21 12.49
C GLU A 486 3.77 18.79 12.04
N PRO A 487 4.63 18.00 11.39
CA PRO A 487 5.75 18.52 10.61
C PRO A 487 5.29 18.85 9.18
N GLU A 488 5.57 20.07 8.71
CA GLU A 488 5.30 20.49 7.34
C GLU A 488 6.26 19.85 6.31
N VAL A 489 5.70 19.55 5.13
CA VAL A 489 6.30 19.34 3.79
C VAL A 489 7.60 18.51 3.70
#